data_AF-A0A2G5UFK3-F1
#
_entry.id   AF-A0A2G5UFK3-F1
#
_cell.length_a   1.000
_cell.length_b   1.000
_cell.length_c   1.000
_cell.angle_alpha   90.00
_cell.angle_beta   90.00
_cell.angle_gamma   90.00
#
_symmetry.space_group_name_H-M   'P 1'
#
loop_
_entity.id
_entity.type
_entity.pdbx_description
1 polymer ?
#
loop_
_entity_poly.entity_id
_entity_poly.type
_entity_poly.pdbx_seq_one_letter_code
_entity_poly.pdbx_strand_id
1 'polypeptide(L)'
;MHTNFEFTRDKKAMNIPTTPCHKPANPQTPACGIIDCPLESYQLLDLSEMETRGVRVFEHQIKYFEWFLRLCGCFTLTMILIFALKYSCHRSPTASENCYVDFGPGSLEVQFEHLCVQYAQVVIHQPLKCVFLGLFVASLCCFGNVWFHSLTHSIDQVSAADGETRRHQKTFIETFGPTHRIEQVFMTFPPSMPENFLNQDDTHFFDEMFQLINRIQNLTVFQGDSKFSLDDICYRPLGKTKGCAIMSPTNYFQNNWNTFVNVEDNEEDFDYNEHNPFTHLKHCIFHPFTVKTPTGLSCFGEFGGPIDRR
;
A
#
# COMPACT_ATOMS: atom_id res chain seq x y z
N MET A 1 34.24 9.86 -37.70
CA MET A 1 33.68 10.63 -38.84
C MET A 1 32.55 11.46 -38.26
N HIS A 2 32.79 12.74 -37.99
CA HIS A 2 31.78 13.64 -37.41
C HIS A 2 30.99 14.27 -38.54
N THR A 3 29.66 14.15 -38.49
CA THR A 3 28.75 14.76 -39.45
C THR A 3 27.96 15.84 -38.74
N ASN A 4 28.19 17.10 -39.12
CA ASN A 4 27.48 18.23 -38.56
C ASN A 4 26.22 18.51 -39.39
N PHE A 5 25.08 18.58 -38.72
CA PHE A 5 23.79 18.89 -39.36
C PHE A 5 23.44 20.35 -39.10
N GLU A 6 23.29 21.14 -40.16
CA GLU A 6 22.84 22.52 -40.07
C GLU A 6 21.41 22.65 -40.61
N PHE A 7 20.48 23.05 -39.74
CA PHE A 7 19.11 23.32 -40.13
C PHE A 7 19.00 24.77 -40.65
N THR A 8 18.92 24.92 -41.98
CA THR A 8 18.80 26.24 -42.64
C THR A 8 17.46 26.41 -43.36
N ARG A 9 17.05 27.66 -43.54
CA ARG A 9 15.85 28.04 -44.31
C ARG A 9 16.14 28.28 -45.79
N ASP A 10 17.37 28.05 -46.23
CA ASP A 10 17.75 28.20 -47.65
C ASP A 10 16.95 27.23 -48.53
N LYS A 11 16.50 27.69 -49.70
CA LYS A 11 15.80 26.90 -50.71
C LYS A 11 16.66 25.80 -51.32
N LYS A 12 17.99 25.89 -51.17
CA LYS A 12 18.94 24.86 -51.59
C LYS A 12 19.12 23.73 -50.58
N ALA A 13 18.57 23.88 -49.37
CA ALA A 13 18.58 22.81 -48.38
C ALA A 13 17.72 21.62 -48.82
N MET A 14 18.07 20.43 -48.36
CA MET A 14 17.32 19.22 -48.62
C MET A 14 15.90 19.34 -48.04
N ASN A 15 14.89 19.37 -48.91
CA ASN A 15 13.48 19.43 -48.54
C ASN A 15 12.70 18.36 -49.31
N ILE A 16 12.51 17.21 -48.66
CA ILE A 16 11.82 16.03 -49.22
C ILE A 16 10.46 15.90 -48.52
N PRO A 17 9.38 15.50 -49.23
CA PRO A 17 8.08 15.29 -48.60
C PRO A 17 8.15 14.28 -47.45
N THR A 18 7.65 14.68 -46.28
CA THR A 18 7.53 13.84 -45.08
C THR A 18 6.10 13.35 -44.89
N THR A 19 5.94 12.09 -44.48
CA THR A 19 4.62 11.52 -44.19
C THR A 19 4.11 12.01 -42.83
N PRO A 20 2.91 12.61 -42.74
CA PRO A 20 2.34 13.03 -41.47
C PRO A 20 1.82 11.84 -40.65
N CYS A 21 1.78 11.95 -39.33
CA CYS A 21 1.50 10.82 -38.43
C CYS A 21 0.14 10.12 -38.65
N HIS A 22 -0.88 10.86 -39.10
CA HIS A 22 -2.21 10.29 -39.38
C HIS A 22 -2.27 9.50 -40.70
N LYS A 23 -1.19 9.48 -41.50
CA LYS A 23 -1.13 8.75 -42.76
C LYS A 23 -0.20 7.55 -42.66
N PRO A 24 -0.59 6.41 -43.23
CA PRO A 24 0.29 5.26 -43.34
C PRO A 24 1.46 5.60 -44.29
N ALA A 25 2.67 5.16 -43.93
CA ALA A 25 3.85 5.35 -44.76
C ALA A 25 3.76 4.54 -46.06
N ASN A 26 3.23 3.32 -45.99
CA ASN A 26 2.98 2.42 -47.12
C ASN A 26 1.60 1.75 -46.98
N PRO A 27 1.02 1.21 -48.07
CA PRO A 27 -0.28 0.51 -48.04
C PRO A 27 -0.34 -0.71 -47.10
N GLN A 28 0.82 -1.22 -46.66
CA GLN A 28 0.94 -2.39 -45.77
C GLN A 28 1.17 -2.02 -44.30
N THR A 29 1.41 -0.74 -43.98
CA THR A 29 1.70 -0.28 -42.61
C THR A 29 0.53 0.54 -42.09
N PRO A 30 0.03 0.30 -40.87
CA PRO A 30 -0.97 1.17 -40.27
C PRO A 30 -0.40 2.58 -40.02
N ALA A 31 -1.28 3.57 -39.86
CA ALA A 31 -0.90 4.88 -39.37
C ALA A 31 -0.44 4.80 -37.89
N CYS A 32 0.29 5.81 -37.43
CA CYS A 32 0.76 5.87 -36.04
C CYS A 32 -0.42 5.95 -35.07
N GLY A 33 -0.29 5.28 -33.92
CA GLY A 33 -1.21 5.45 -32.81
C GLY A 33 -1.09 6.84 -32.20
N ILE A 34 -2.13 7.24 -31.46
CA ILE A 34 -2.21 8.56 -30.83
C ILE A 34 -1.16 8.75 -29.72
N ILE A 35 -0.73 7.64 -29.10
CA ILE A 35 0.32 7.60 -28.08
C ILE A 35 1.70 7.79 -28.72
N ASP A 36 1.90 7.23 -29.92
CA ASP A 36 3.19 7.26 -30.62
C ASP A 36 3.43 8.61 -31.33
N CYS A 37 2.37 9.26 -31.80
CA CYS A 37 2.43 10.61 -32.34
C CYS A 37 1.22 11.44 -31.90
N PRO A 38 1.31 12.14 -30.76
CA PRO A 38 0.26 13.04 -30.31
C PRO A 38 0.22 14.27 -31.24
N LEU A 39 -0.81 14.32 -32.08
CA LEU A 39 -1.06 15.45 -33.00
C LEU A 39 -1.60 16.69 -32.26
N GLU A 40 -2.22 16.48 -31.10
CA GLU A 40 -2.67 17.52 -30.17
C GLU A 40 -2.23 17.13 -28.76
N SER A 41 -1.61 18.06 -28.03
CA SER A 41 -1.02 17.84 -26.70
C SER A 41 -2.04 17.61 -25.57
N TYR A 42 -3.33 17.55 -25.87
CA TYR A 42 -4.41 17.64 -24.86
C TYR A 42 -5.57 16.65 -25.06
N GLN A 43 -5.39 15.54 -25.79
CA GLN A 43 -6.31 14.40 -25.61
C GLN A 43 -6.04 13.74 -24.25
N LEU A 44 -6.29 14.51 -23.20
CA LEU A 44 -6.40 14.09 -21.83
C LEU A 44 -7.49 13.02 -21.82
N LEU A 45 -7.17 11.87 -21.22
CA LEU A 45 -8.15 10.88 -20.86
C LEU A 45 -9.28 11.61 -20.13
N ASP A 46 -10.50 11.59 -20.67
CA ASP A 46 -11.63 12.30 -20.06
C ASP A 46 -12.04 11.58 -18.78
N LEU A 47 -11.44 11.99 -17.67
CA LEU A 47 -11.72 11.46 -16.34
C LEU A 47 -13.02 12.05 -15.76
N SER A 48 -13.74 12.91 -16.51
CA SER A 48 -14.96 13.55 -16.00
C SER A 48 -16.09 12.56 -15.73
N GLU A 49 -16.10 11.41 -16.42
CA GLU A 49 -17.01 10.28 -16.17
C GLU A 49 -16.51 9.31 -15.09
N MET A 50 -15.37 9.56 -14.44
CA MET A 50 -14.93 8.69 -13.35
C MET A 50 -15.87 8.81 -12.16
N GLU A 51 -16.54 7.70 -11.85
CA GLU A 51 -17.43 7.54 -10.72
C GLU A 51 -16.69 7.87 -9.42
N THR A 52 -17.00 9.05 -8.85
CA THR A 52 -16.37 9.50 -7.62
C THR A 52 -16.95 8.72 -6.44
N ARG A 53 -16.20 7.72 -5.97
CA ARG A 53 -16.45 6.84 -4.81
C ARG A 53 -17.38 5.66 -5.05
N GLY A 54 -17.04 4.57 -4.37
CA GLY A 54 -17.80 3.33 -4.32
C GLY A 54 -19.28 3.59 -4.07
N VAL A 55 -20.07 3.07 -5.00
CA VAL A 55 -21.53 3.17 -5.03
C VAL A 55 -22.09 2.77 -3.67
N ARG A 56 -22.58 3.75 -2.91
CA ARG A 56 -23.60 3.43 -1.92
C ARG A 56 -24.84 3.08 -2.73
N VAL A 57 -25.20 1.80 -2.76
CA VAL A 57 -26.37 1.27 -3.48
C VAL A 57 -27.68 1.99 -3.07
N PHE A 58 -27.66 2.75 -1.96
CA PHE A 58 -28.72 3.69 -1.57
C PHE A 58 -28.15 5.04 -1.13
N GLU A 59 -27.86 5.94 -2.08
CA GLU A 59 -27.64 7.35 -1.77
C GLU A 59 -28.99 8.08 -1.69
N HIS A 60 -29.68 7.95 -0.55
CA HIS A 60 -30.81 8.83 -0.27
C HIS A 60 -30.29 10.24 0.05
N GLN A 61 -30.79 11.25 -0.67
CA GLN A 61 -30.50 12.68 -0.50
C GLN A 61 -30.74 13.23 0.92
N ILE A 62 -31.33 12.44 1.82
CA ILE A 62 -31.64 12.80 3.20
C ILE A 62 -30.56 12.21 4.12
N LYS A 63 -29.71 13.09 4.66
CA LYS A 63 -28.76 12.73 5.72
C LYS A 63 -29.53 12.05 6.86
N TYR A 64 -29.11 10.83 7.24
CA TYR A 64 -29.71 10.00 8.31
C TYR A 64 -31.05 9.30 8.01
N PHE A 65 -31.42 9.10 6.74
CA PHE A 65 -32.64 8.37 6.35
C PHE A 65 -32.74 6.96 6.99
N GLU A 66 -31.65 6.20 7.07
CA GLU A 66 -31.64 4.89 7.73
C GLU A 66 -31.99 4.96 9.22
N TRP A 67 -31.49 5.99 9.92
CA TRP A 67 -31.76 6.22 11.33
C TRP A 67 -33.23 6.61 11.54
N PHE A 68 -33.76 7.45 10.65
CA PHE A 68 -35.17 7.83 10.67
C PHE A 68 -36.09 6.63 10.44
N LEU A 69 -35.78 5.75 9.47
CA LEU A 69 -36.52 4.52 9.23
C LEU A 69 -36.47 3.56 10.42
N ARG A 70 -35.30 3.37 11.06
CA ARG A 70 -35.18 2.54 12.26
C ARG A 70 -36.00 3.09 13.42
N LEU A 71 -35.93 4.40 13.67
CA LEU A 71 -36.71 5.04 14.73
C LEU A 71 -38.21 4.96 14.47
N CYS A 72 -38.65 5.24 13.24
CA CYS A 72 -40.04 5.15 12.85
C CYS A 72 -40.55 3.70 12.94
N GLY A 73 -39.77 2.73 12.47
CA GLY A 73 -40.09 1.30 12.59
C GLY A 73 -40.18 0.82 14.03
N CYS A 74 -39.24 1.23 14.90
CA CYS A 74 -39.32 0.92 16.33
C CYS A 74 -40.56 1.55 16.97
N PHE A 75 -40.88 2.80 16.64
CA PHE A 75 -42.01 3.51 17.23
C PHE A 75 -43.36 2.94 16.78
N THR A 76 -43.51 2.56 15.50
CA THR A 76 -44.74 1.92 15.02
C THR A 76 -44.91 0.53 15.64
N LEU A 77 -43.84 -0.25 15.76
CA LEU A 77 -43.89 -1.55 16.42
C LEU A 77 -44.26 -1.43 17.90
N THR A 78 -43.68 -0.51 18.66
CA THR A 78 -44.05 -0.31 20.07
C THR A 78 -45.48 0.16 20.23
N MET A 79 -45.96 1.07 19.37
CA MET A 79 -47.35 1.55 19.41
C MET A 79 -48.35 0.44 19.05
N ILE A 80 -48.05 -0.39 18.04
CA ILE A 80 -48.87 -1.56 17.70
C ILE A 80 -48.89 -2.55 18.86
N LEU A 81 -47.75 -2.78 19.51
CA LEU A 81 -47.63 -3.70 20.65
C LEU A 81 -48.44 -3.18 21.85
N ILE A 82 -48.33 -1.90 22.19
CA ILE A 82 -49.14 -1.25 23.24
C ILE A 82 -50.63 -1.32 22.88
N PHE A 83 -50.99 -1.08 21.62
CA PHE A 83 -52.38 -1.15 21.17
C PHE A 83 -52.93 -2.58 21.23
N ALA A 84 -52.17 -3.58 20.79
CA ALA A 84 -52.54 -4.98 20.86
C ALA A 84 -52.68 -5.48 22.31
N LEU A 85 -51.79 -5.03 23.21
CA LEU A 85 -51.87 -5.30 24.64
C LEU A 85 -53.12 -4.66 25.25
N LYS A 86 -53.39 -3.37 24.98
CA LYS A 86 -54.60 -2.68 25.46
C LYS A 86 -55.88 -3.27 24.87
N TYR A 87 -55.88 -3.63 23.60
CA TYR A 87 -57.03 -4.24 22.93
C TYR A 87 -57.33 -5.63 23.47
N SER A 88 -56.30 -6.45 23.71
CA SER A 88 -56.46 -7.76 24.39
C SER A 88 -56.97 -7.60 25.82
N CYS A 89 -56.49 -6.59 26.56
CA CYS A 89 -56.96 -6.26 27.91
C CYS A 89 -58.46 -5.85 27.90
N HIS A 90 -58.89 -5.04 26.92
CA HIS A 90 -60.30 -4.64 26.81
C HIS A 90 -61.22 -5.77 26.33
N ARG A 91 -60.72 -6.72 25.55
CA ARG A 91 -61.51 -7.87 25.07
C ARG A 91 -61.76 -8.92 26.16
N SER A 92 -60.95 -8.95 27.22
CA SER A 92 -61.10 -9.83 28.37
C SER A 92 -61.07 -9.03 29.69
N PRO A 93 -62.17 -8.35 30.07
CA PRO A 93 -62.22 -7.56 31.28
C PRO A 93 -62.26 -8.48 32.51
N THR A 94 -61.11 -8.69 33.16
CA THR A 94 -61.07 -9.15 34.56
C THR A 94 -61.24 -7.95 35.48
N ALA A 95 -62.04 -8.11 36.52
CA ALA A 95 -62.64 -7.04 37.34
C ALA A 95 -61.68 -6.30 38.30
N SER A 96 -60.56 -5.77 37.82
CA SER A 96 -59.71 -4.84 38.60
C SER A 96 -59.35 -3.60 37.79
N GLU A 97 -59.61 -2.43 38.38
CA GLU A 97 -59.61 -1.08 37.78
C GLU A 97 -58.29 -0.56 37.19
N ASN A 98 -57.20 -1.34 37.14
CA ASN A 98 -55.95 -0.94 36.52
C ASN A 98 -55.42 -2.04 35.58
N CYS A 99 -55.29 -1.74 34.29
CA CYS A 99 -54.70 -2.63 33.29
C CYS A 99 -53.17 -2.61 33.41
N TYR A 100 -52.66 -3.24 34.46
CA TYR A 100 -51.32 -3.82 34.45
C TYR A 100 -51.44 -5.23 33.88
N VAL A 101 -50.50 -5.62 33.01
CA VAL A 101 -50.30 -7.05 32.74
C VAL A 101 -49.69 -7.62 34.00
N ASP A 102 -50.55 -8.02 34.94
CA ASP A 102 -50.15 -8.88 36.02
C ASP A 102 -49.75 -10.19 35.33
N PHE A 103 -48.45 -10.40 35.14
CA PHE A 103 -47.94 -11.76 34.96
C PHE A 103 -48.39 -12.46 36.24
N GLY A 104 -49.54 -13.15 36.18
CA GLY A 104 -50.36 -13.45 37.36
C GLY A 104 -49.59 -14.05 38.54
N PRO A 105 -50.19 -14.11 39.75
CA PRO A 105 -49.54 -14.51 41.00
C PRO A 105 -49.17 -16.00 41.02
N GLY A 106 -48.21 -16.39 40.19
CA GLY A 106 -48.06 -17.77 39.81
C GLY A 106 -47.23 -17.91 38.55
N SER A 107 -45.92 -17.86 38.73
CA SER A 107 -45.11 -19.08 38.58
C SER A 107 -43.67 -18.66 38.41
N LEU A 108 -43.34 -17.81 37.43
CA LEU A 108 -41.94 -17.59 37.04
C LEU A 108 -41.14 -16.78 38.08
N GLU A 109 -41.71 -15.70 38.61
CA GLU A 109 -41.04 -14.86 39.62
C GLU A 109 -40.91 -15.62 40.94
N VAL A 110 -41.99 -16.26 41.40
CA VAL A 110 -42.02 -17.09 42.61
C VAL A 110 -41.15 -18.35 42.46
N GLN A 111 -41.08 -18.96 41.28
CA GLN A 111 -40.20 -20.10 40.99
C GLN A 111 -38.73 -19.67 40.96
N PHE A 112 -38.44 -18.51 40.37
CA PHE A 112 -37.08 -17.95 40.36
C PHE A 112 -36.64 -17.58 41.77
N GLU A 113 -37.52 -16.98 42.57
CA GLU A 113 -37.29 -16.72 43.99
C GLU A 113 -37.02 -18.02 44.75
N HIS A 114 -37.85 -19.06 44.56
CA HIS A 114 -37.63 -20.36 45.16
C HIS A 114 -36.31 -21.02 44.73
N LEU A 115 -35.95 -20.95 43.44
CA LEU A 115 -34.68 -21.46 42.91
C LEU A 115 -33.48 -20.71 43.49
N CYS A 116 -33.56 -19.39 43.59
CA CYS A 116 -32.53 -18.56 44.20
C CYS A 116 -32.38 -18.84 45.69
N VAL A 117 -33.49 -19.00 46.42
CA VAL A 117 -33.49 -19.38 47.85
C VAL A 117 -32.89 -20.77 48.03
N GLN A 118 -33.26 -21.75 47.20
CA GLN A 118 -32.69 -23.10 47.24
C GLN A 118 -31.19 -23.09 46.93
N TYR A 119 -30.76 -22.38 45.90
CA TYR A 119 -29.35 -22.22 45.55
C TYR A 119 -28.56 -21.55 46.69
N ALA A 120 -29.08 -20.45 47.25
CA ALA A 120 -28.46 -19.74 48.36
C ALA A 120 -28.36 -20.63 49.61
N GLN A 121 -29.40 -21.41 49.92
CA GLN A 121 -29.37 -22.37 51.03
C GLN A 121 -28.26 -23.42 50.83
N VAL A 122 -28.08 -23.96 49.63
CA VAL A 122 -26.99 -24.92 49.33
C VAL A 122 -25.61 -24.28 49.51
N VAL A 123 -25.43 -23.04 49.03
CA VAL A 123 -24.16 -22.29 49.15
C VAL A 123 -23.83 -21.97 50.62
N ILE A 124 -24.84 -21.59 51.41
CA ILE A 124 -24.66 -21.26 52.84
C ILE A 124 -24.35 -22.51 53.67
N HIS A 125 -24.99 -23.66 53.38
CA HIS A 125 -24.77 -24.89 54.14
C HIS A 125 -23.41 -25.54 53.83
N GLN A 126 -22.87 -25.40 52.61
CA GLN A 126 -21.62 -26.04 52.20
C GLN A 126 -20.69 -25.10 51.39
N PRO A 127 -20.22 -23.98 51.97
CA PRO A 127 -19.49 -22.94 51.24
C PRO A 127 -18.20 -23.46 50.62
N LEU A 128 -17.44 -24.30 51.34
CA LEU A 128 -16.17 -24.85 50.86
C LEU A 128 -16.34 -25.70 49.60
N LYS A 129 -17.38 -26.54 49.53
CA LYS A 129 -17.61 -27.39 48.34
C LYS A 129 -17.97 -26.57 47.11
N CYS A 130 -18.80 -25.53 47.28
CA CYS A 130 -19.14 -24.60 46.21
C CYS A 130 -17.89 -23.84 45.71
N VAL A 131 -17.00 -23.41 46.60
CA VAL A 131 -15.74 -22.75 46.25
C VAL A 131 -14.81 -23.70 45.48
N PHE A 132 -14.63 -24.94 45.94
CA PHE A 132 -13.80 -25.92 45.23
C PHE A 132 -14.37 -26.28 43.85
N LEU A 133 -15.69 -26.42 43.74
CA LEU A 133 -16.36 -26.67 42.45
C LEU A 133 -16.16 -25.49 41.50
N GLY A 134 -16.32 -24.25 41.99
CA GLY A 134 -16.07 -23.03 41.21
C GLY A 134 -14.61 -22.92 40.74
N LEU A 135 -13.65 -23.18 41.63
CA LEU A 135 -12.22 -23.20 41.30
C LEU A 135 -11.89 -24.31 40.28
N PHE A 136 -12.50 -25.48 40.40
CA PHE A 136 -12.32 -26.57 39.46
C PHE A 136 -12.83 -26.21 38.06
N VAL A 137 -14.04 -25.63 37.95
CA VAL A 137 -14.59 -25.15 36.67
C VAL A 137 -13.73 -24.03 36.09
N ALA A 138 -13.31 -23.06 36.93
CA ALA A 138 -12.43 -21.98 36.49
C ALA A 138 -11.07 -22.50 35.98
N SER A 139 -10.48 -23.48 36.67
CA SER A 139 -9.23 -24.11 36.26
C SER A 139 -9.36 -24.84 34.92
N LEU A 140 -10.45 -25.58 34.70
CA LEU A 140 -10.74 -26.23 33.41
C LEU A 140 -10.90 -25.21 32.27
N CYS A 141 -11.59 -24.09 32.52
CA CYS A 141 -11.70 -23.02 31.53
C CYS A 141 -10.34 -22.36 31.25
N CYS A 142 -9.52 -22.15 32.29
CA CYS A 142 -8.20 -21.56 32.15
C CYS A 142 -7.19 -22.48 31.44
N PHE A 143 -7.37 -23.80 31.53
CA PHE A 143 -6.50 -24.78 30.86
C PHE A 143 -6.49 -24.60 29.33
N GLY A 144 -7.60 -24.13 28.75
CA GLY A 144 -7.69 -23.82 27.31
C GLY A 144 -6.68 -22.78 26.82
N ASN A 145 -6.15 -21.92 27.69
CA ASN A 145 -5.14 -20.93 27.32
C ASN A 145 -3.80 -21.55 26.90
N VAL A 146 -3.52 -22.82 27.25
CA VAL A 146 -2.30 -23.52 26.80
C VAL A 146 -2.29 -23.69 25.27
N TRP A 147 -3.47 -23.75 24.64
CA TRP A 147 -3.60 -23.82 23.17
C TRP A 147 -3.89 -22.47 22.52
N PHE A 148 -3.75 -21.37 23.25
CA PHE A 148 -3.94 -20.06 22.67
C PHE A 148 -2.82 -19.75 21.66
N HIS A 149 -3.19 -19.66 20.37
CA HIS A 149 -2.29 -19.26 19.29
C HIS A 149 -2.53 -17.79 18.94
N SER A 150 -1.48 -16.97 19.03
CA SER A 150 -1.56 -15.55 18.68
C SER A 150 -1.44 -15.35 17.17
N LEU A 151 -2.42 -14.70 16.56
CA LEU A 151 -2.34 -14.24 15.18
C LEU A 151 -1.44 -12.99 15.13
N THR A 152 -0.15 -13.18 14.85
CA THR A 152 0.84 -12.09 14.79
C THR A 152 0.88 -11.37 13.44
N HIS A 153 0.27 -11.95 12.40
CA HIS A 153 0.27 -11.38 11.06
C HIS A 153 -0.85 -10.34 10.90
N SER A 154 -0.47 -9.09 10.61
CA SER A 154 -1.41 -7.96 10.46
C SER A 154 -2.47 -8.18 9.38
N ILE A 155 -2.12 -8.88 8.29
CA ILE A 155 -3.05 -9.15 7.19
C ILE A 155 -4.21 -10.04 7.65
N ASP A 156 -3.93 -11.03 8.49
CA ASP A 156 -4.95 -11.96 9.00
C ASP A 156 -5.87 -11.29 10.04
N GLN A 157 -5.46 -10.16 10.62
CA GLN A 157 -6.27 -9.36 11.53
C GLN A 157 -7.23 -8.42 10.80
N VAL A 158 -6.83 -7.91 9.63
CA VAL A 158 -7.55 -6.82 8.94
C VAL A 158 -8.38 -7.32 7.76
N SER A 159 -8.06 -8.49 7.21
CA SER A 159 -8.75 -9.05 6.04
C SER A 159 -9.48 -10.36 6.36
N ALA A 160 -10.67 -10.52 5.77
CA ALA A 160 -11.41 -11.77 5.85
C ALA A 160 -10.66 -12.87 5.08
N ALA A 161 -10.53 -14.05 5.70
CA ALA A 161 -9.79 -15.18 5.12
C ALA A 161 -10.33 -15.61 3.74
N ASP A 162 -11.63 -15.46 3.50
CA ASP A 162 -12.30 -15.81 2.23
C ASP A 162 -12.74 -14.57 1.41
N GLY A 163 -12.15 -13.40 1.67
CA GLY A 163 -12.42 -12.19 0.91
C GLY A 163 -11.91 -12.28 -0.54
N GLU A 164 -12.57 -11.58 -1.46
CA GLU A 164 -12.17 -11.51 -2.88
C GLU A 164 -10.72 -11.01 -3.04
N THR A 165 -10.32 -10.01 -2.25
CA THR A 165 -8.94 -9.51 -2.21
C THR A 165 -7.94 -10.56 -1.79
N ARG A 166 -8.28 -11.43 -0.83
CA ARG A 166 -7.43 -12.54 -0.36
C ARG A 166 -7.28 -13.61 -1.44
N ARG A 167 -8.36 -13.90 -2.17
CA ARG A 167 -8.34 -14.83 -3.31
C ARG A 167 -7.46 -14.28 -4.44
N HIS A 168 -7.62 -13.02 -4.84
CA HIS A 168 -6.77 -12.39 -5.85
C HIS A 168 -5.30 -12.32 -5.43
N GLN A 169 -5.03 -11.97 -4.17
CA GLN A 169 -3.67 -11.99 -3.62
C GLN A 169 -3.07 -13.40 -3.69
N LYS A 170 -3.84 -14.43 -3.33
CA LYS A 170 -3.39 -15.83 -3.39
C LYS A 170 -3.07 -16.23 -4.84
N THR A 171 -3.97 -15.95 -5.79
CA THR A 171 -3.72 -16.22 -7.22
C THR A 171 -2.48 -15.50 -7.74
N PHE A 172 -2.27 -14.24 -7.34
CA PHE A 172 -1.07 -13.48 -7.72
C PHE A 172 0.21 -14.14 -7.16
N ILE A 173 0.22 -14.51 -5.89
CA ILE A 173 1.38 -15.14 -5.24
C ILE A 173 1.66 -16.52 -5.84
N GLU A 174 0.63 -17.30 -6.17
CA GLU A 174 0.78 -18.60 -6.83
C GLU A 174 1.30 -18.49 -8.26
N THR A 175 0.93 -17.43 -8.98
CA THR A 175 1.30 -17.23 -10.39
C THR A 175 2.68 -16.58 -10.54
N PHE A 176 2.97 -15.54 -9.76
CA PHE A 176 4.17 -14.70 -9.92
C PHE A 176 5.17 -14.84 -8.77
N GLY A 177 4.82 -15.59 -7.72
CA GLY A 177 5.58 -15.65 -6.49
C GLY A 177 5.23 -14.51 -5.52
N PRO A 178 5.80 -14.55 -4.30
CA PRO A 178 5.56 -13.52 -3.31
C PRO A 178 6.11 -12.17 -3.77
N THR A 179 5.45 -11.09 -3.35
CA THR A 179 5.97 -9.73 -3.54
C THR A 179 7.30 -9.57 -2.81
N HIS A 180 8.26 -8.92 -3.45
CA HIS A 180 9.54 -8.58 -2.81
C HIS A 180 9.32 -7.64 -1.62
N ARG A 181 10.21 -7.72 -0.63
CA ARG A 181 10.24 -6.79 0.50
C ARG A 181 11.02 -5.55 0.10
N ILE A 182 10.54 -4.38 0.52
CA ILE A 182 11.13 -3.08 0.20
C ILE A 182 11.57 -2.43 1.51
N GLU A 183 12.86 -2.13 1.61
CA GLU A 183 13.44 -1.35 2.71
C GLU A 183 13.80 0.04 2.15
N GLN A 184 13.25 1.10 2.73
CA GLN A 184 13.42 2.47 2.24
C GLN A 184 14.14 3.34 3.26
N VAL A 185 15.09 4.15 2.79
CA VAL A 185 15.78 5.16 3.59
C VAL A 185 15.58 6.52 2.95
N PHE A 186 14.98 7.44 3.69
CA PHE A 186 14.79 8.83 3.26
C PHE A 186 15.84 9.70 3.95
N MET A 187 16.65 10.40 3.15
CA MET A 187 17.62 11.38 3.65
C MET A 187 17.12 12.78 3.29
N THR A 188 17.01 13.64 4.28
CA THR A 188 16.59 15.03 4.08
C THR A 188 17.63 15.97 4.67
N PHE A 189 17.82 17.12 4.01
CA PHE A 189 18.65 18.17 4.56
C PHE A 189 17.91 18.90 5.69
N PRO A 190 18.64 19.40 6.71
CA PRO A 190 18.03 20.24 7.73
C PRO A 190 17.50 21.54 7.09
N PRO A 191 16.40 22.10 7.62
CA PRO A 191 15.72 23.27 7.03
C PRO A 191 16.55 24.56 7.08
N SER A 192 17.69 24.56 7.78
CA SER A 192 18.62 25.69 7.87
C SER A 192 19.57 25.80 6.68
N MET A 193 19.58 24.83 5.76
CA MET A 193 20.45 24.84 4.58
C MET A 193 19.84 25.67 3.45
N PRO A 194 20.63 26.47 2.71
CA PRO A 194 20.13 27.24 1.58
C PRO A 194 19.61 26.31 0.47
N GLU A 195 18.50 26.68 -0.19
CA GLU A 195 17.87 25.89 -1.27
C GLU A 195 18.82 25.58 -2.45
N ASN A 196 19.88 26.37 -2.61
CA ASN A 196 20.89 26.25 -3.66
C ASN A 196 22.15 25.49 -3.22
N PHE A 197 22.09 24.73 -2.11
CA PHE A 197 23.24 23.95 -1.63
C PHE A 197 23.77 22.98 -2.71
N LEU A 198 22.87 22.48 -3.57
CA LEU A 198 23.14 21.49 -4.63
C LEU A 198 23.99 21.96 -5.84
N ASN A 199 24.62 23.14 -5.78
CA ASN A 199 25.18 23.79 -6.98
C ASN A 199 26.70 23.87 -7.05
N GLN A 200 27.48 23.49 -6.03
CA GLN A 200 28.94 23.68 -6.13
C GLN A 200 29.84 22.74 -5.31
N ASP A 201 29.36 22.03 -4.28
CA ASP A 201 30.27 21.26 -3.40
C ASP A 201 29.62 20.05 -2.71
N ASP A 202 28.65 19.40 -3.38
CA ASP A 202 27.85 18.29 -2.83
C ASP A 202 28.53 16.93 -2.86
N THR A 203 29.81 16.90 -3.23
CA THR A 203 30.66 15.71 -3.26
C THR A 203 30.65 15.01 -1.89
N HIS A 204 30.60 15.78 -0.79
CA HIS A 204 30.53 15.25 0.58
C HIS A 204 29.19 14.55 0.88
N PHE A 205 28.06 15.07 0.38
CA PHE A 205 26.77 14.40 0.58
C PHE A 205 26.72 13.07 -0.17
N PHE A 206 27.24 13.07 -1.42
CA PHE A 206 27.37 11.83 -2.18
C PHE A 206 28.33 10.85 -1.50
N ASP A 207 29.47 11.31 -0.95
CA ASP A 207 30.41 10.47 -0.20
C ASP A 207 29.72 9.75 0.96
N GLU A 208 29.01 10.50 1.82
CA GLU A 208 28.24 9.91 2.94
C GLU A 208 27.18 8.91 2.45
N MET A 209 26.51 9.20 1.34
CA MET A 209 25.55 8.28 0.73
C MET A 209 26.21 7.01 0.21
N PHE A 210 27.36 7.10 -0.49
CA PHE A 210 28.14 5.95 -0.94
C PHE A 210 28.64 5.12 0.25
N GLN A 211 29.14 5.78 1.30
CA GLN A 211 29.56 5.11 2.53
C GLN A 211 28.42 4.37 3.20
N LEU A 212 27.24 4.99 3.31
CA LEU A 212 26.06 4.34 3.90
C LEU A 212 25.65 3.11 3.10
N ILE A 213 25.53 3.23 1.78
CA ILE A 213 25.15 2.11 0.89
C ILE A 213 26.17 0.98 1.01
N ASN A 214 27.48 1.29 1.00
CA ASN A 214 28.52 0.29 1.17
C ASN A 214 28.45 -0.40 2.54
N ARG A 215 28.14 0.34 3.62
CA ARG A 215 27.92 -0.26 4.95
C ARG A 215 26.70 -1.18 4.96
N ILE A 216 25.60 -0.79 4.33
CA ILE A 216 24.38 -1.61 4.22
C ILE A 216 24.63 -2.89 3.43
N GLN A 217 25.34 -2.81 2.31
CA GLN A 217 25.67 -3.98 1.49
C GLN A 217 26.55 -4.98 2.24
N ASN A 218 27.46 -4.49 3.09
CA ASN A 218 28.35 -5.31 3.92
C ASN A 218 27.74 -5.76 5.25
N LEU A 219 26.46 -5.50 5.51
CA LEU A 219 25.79 -6.01 6.70
C LEU A 219 25.73 -7.54 6.66
N THR A 220 26.13 -8.14 7.77
CA THR A 220 26.08 -9.59 7.93
C THR A 220 25.42 -9.94 9.24
N VAL A 221 24.52 -10.91 9.20
CA VAL A 221 23.75 -11.37 10.36
C VAL A 221 23.99 -12.86 10.54
N PHE A 222 24.12 -13.29 11.79
CA PHE A 222 24.20 -14.71 12.14
C PHE A 222 22.82 -15.21 12.55
N GLN A 223 22.36 -16.28 11.91
CA GLN A 223 21.14 -17.00 12.30
C GLN A 223 21.52 -18.46 12.57
N GLY A 224 21.62 -18.82 13.85
CA GLY A 224 22.24 -20.07 14.28
C GLY A 224 23.73 -20.09 13.93
N ASP A 225 24.16 -21.14 13.25
CA ASP A 225 25.56 -21.32 12.82
C ASP A 225 25.86 -20.73 11.43
N SER A 226 24.84 -20.24 10.73
CA SER A 226 24.96 -19.71 9.37
C SER A 226 25.07 -18.19 9.36
N LYS A 227 26.02 -17.68 8.58
CA LYS A 227 26.21 -16.25 8.29
C LYS A 227 25.45 -15.89 7.02
N PHE A 228 24.56 -14.90 7.10
CA PHE A 228 23.81 -14.36 5.97
C PHE A 228 24.26 -12.93 5.67
N SER A 229 24.37 -12.61 4.39
CA SER A 229 24.63 -11.26 3.88
C SER A 229 23.42 -10.72 3.11
N LEU A 230 23.44 -9.41 2.81
CA LEU A 230 22.40 -8.81 1.97
C LEU A 230 22.33 -9.47 0.58
N ASP A 231 23.50 -9.83 0.04
CA ASP A 231 23.63 -10.47 -1.27
C ASP A 231 22.90 -11.84 -1.31
N ASP A 232 22.78 -12.55 -0.19
CA ASP A 232 22.09 -13.84 -0.16
C ASP A 232 20.55 -13.72 -0.28
N ILE A 233 19.97 -12.59 0.16
CA ILE A 233 18.52 -12.41 0.30
C ILE A 233 17.91 -11.38 -0.66
N CYS A 234 18.73 -10.55 -1.29
CA CYS A 234 18.26 -9.44 -2.10
C CYS A 234 17.55 -9.89 -3.40
N TYR A 235 16.63 -9.06 -3.87
CA TYR A 235 15.96 -9.27 -5.14
C TYR A 235 16.90 -8.94 -6.32
N ARG A 236 16.94 -9.83 -7.32
CA ARG A 236 17.74 -9.69 -8.54
C ARG A 236 16.91 -9.95 -9.80
N PRO A 237 16.54 -8.92 -10.57
CA PRO A 237 15.69 -9.10 -11.74
C PRO A 237 16.38 -9.87 -12.88
N LEU A 238 17.71 -9.75 -13.02
CA LEU A 238 18.50 -10.42 -14.06
C LEU A 238 19.26 -11.66 -13.55
N GLY A 239 18.89 -12.18 -12.37
CA GLY A 239 19.57 -13.32 -11.75
C GLY A 239 20.94 -12.97 -11.15
N LYS A 240 21.74 -13.99 -10.84
CA LYS A 240 23.01 -13.86 -10.09
C LYS A 240 24.17 -13.24 -10.89
N THR A 241 23.98 -12.96 -12.18
CA THR A 241 25.02 -12.34 -13.03
C THR A 241 25.14 -10.84 -12.79
N LYS A 242 24.14 -10.24 -12.13
CA LYS A 242 24.06 -8.80 -11.81
C LYS A 242 23.87 -8.59 -10.31
N GLY A 243 24.17 -7.37 -9.87
CA GLY A 243 24.06 -7.00 -8.46
C GLY A 243 22.61 -6.94 -7.95
N CYS A 244 22.47 -6.71 -6.64
CA CYS A 244 21.18 -6.51 -5.99
C CYS A 244 20.44 -5.27 -6.53
N ALA A 245 19.11 -5.33 -6.58
CA ALA A 245 18.28 -4.20 -6.97
C ALA A 245 18.29 -3.10 -5.89
N ILE A 246 19.22 -2.15 -6.00
CA ILE A 246 19.34 -0.98 -5.11
C ILE A 246 18.95 0.27 -5.91
N MET A 247 17.83 0.91 -5.55
CA MET A 247 17.36 2.11 -6.23
C MET A 247 17.87 3.35 -5.50
N SER A 248 18.95 3.95 -6.01
CA SER A 248 19.57 5.14 -5.42
C SER A 248 20.35 5.95 -6.46
N PRO A 249 20.56 7.26 -6.24
CA PRO A 249 21.37 8.08 -7.15
C PRO A 249 22.81 7.60 -7.31
N THR A 250 23.39 6.94 -6.30
CA THR A 250 24.75 6.37 -6.37
C THR A 250 24.88 5.27 -7.43
N ASN A 251 23.77 4.64 -7.79
CA ASN A 251 23.77 3.52 -8.71
C ASN A 251 23.87 3.96 -10.19
N TYR A 252 23.68 5.26 -10.50
CA TYR A 252 24.10 5.82 -11.80
C TYR A 252 25.61 5.75 -12.04
N PHE A 253 26.39 5.60 -10.96
CA PHE A 253 27.84 5.39 -10.97
C PHE A 253 28.19 3.97 -10.52
N GLN A 254 27.26 3.02 -10.71
CA GLN A 254 27.42 1.60 -10.38
C GLN A 254 27.81 1.38 -8.90
N ASN A 255 27.31 2.23 -8.00
CA ASN A 255 27.60 2.21 -6.56
C ASN A 255 29.09 2.30 -6.21
N ASN A 256 29.93 2.82 -7.10
CA ASN A 256 31.37 2.91 -6.89
C ASN A 256 31.84 4.37 -6.79
N TRP A 257 32.39 4.72 -5.63
CA TRP A 257 32.97 6.04 -5.37
C TRP A 257 34.04 6.44 -6.39
N ASN A 258 34.89 5.52 -6.81
CA ASN A 258 35.93 5.79 -7.79
C ASN A 258 35.36 6.12 -9.17
N THR A 259 34.19 5.57 -9.51
CA THR A 259 33.49 5.90 -10.76
C THR A 259 32.86 7.28 -10.70
N PHE A 260 32.42 7.71 -9.52
CA PHE A 260 31.90 9.06 -9.30
C PHE A 260 33.01 10.13 -9.36
N VAL A 261 34.18 9.89 -8.77
CA VAL A 261 35.25 10.91 -8.75
C VAL A 261 35.98 11.04 -10.09
N ASN A 262 36.13 9.96 -10.85
CA ASN A 262 36.89 9.93 -12.10
C ASN A 262 35.99 10.03 -13.35
N VAL A 263 34.86 10.73 -13.26
CA VAL A 263 34.02 10.98 -14.44
C VAL A 263 34.77 11.97 -15.34
N GLU A 264 35.21 11.48 -16.50
CA GLU A 264 35.82 12.31 -17.54
C GLU A 264 34.80 12.56 -18.65
N ASP A 265 34.57 13.83 -18.96
CA ASP A 265 33.76 14.24 -20.10
C ASP A 265 34.62 14.12 -21.37
N ASN A 266 34.26 13.20 -22.28
CA ASN A 266 35.00 12.95 -23.51
C ASN A 266 34.58 13.88 -24.68
N GLU A 267 33.71 14.86 -24.44
CA GLU A 267 33.19 15.74 -25.48
C GLU A 267 33.96 17.05 -25.55
N GLU A 268 34.58 17.30 -26.72
CA GLU A 268 35.30 18.53 -27.09
C GLU A 268 34.37 19.74 -27.31
N ASP A 269 33.04 19.58 -27.19
CA ASP A 269 32.02 20.53 -27.72
C ASP A 269 31.28 21.35 -26.64
N PHE A 270 31.61 21.20 -25.36
CA PHE A 270 31.11 22.11 -24.31
C PHE A 270 32.28 22.80 -23.60
N ASP A 271 32.21 24.14 -23.52
CA ASP A 271 33.15 25.06 -22.85
C ASP A 271 33.19 24.91 -21.31
N TYR A 272 32.92 23.71 -20.81
CA TYR A 272 32.95 23.33 -19.41
C TYR A 272 33.97 22.20 -19.22
N ASN A 273 35.26 22.55 -19.32
CA ASN A 273 36.40 21.67 -18.96
C ASN A 273 36.51 21.51 -17.43
N GLU A 274 35.44 21.10 -16.76
CA GLU A 274 35.45 20.84 -15.32
C GLU A 274 34.93 19.43 -15.08
N HIS A 275 35.76 18.59 -14.46
CA HIS A 275 35.42 17.21 -14.07
C HIS A 275 34.20 17.26 -13.15
N ASN A 276 33.01 17.07 -13.70
CA ASN A 276 31.79 17.28 -12.95
C ASN A 276 30.91 16.02 -12.99
N PRO A 277 30.94 15.18 -11.92
CA PRO A 277 30.05 14.02 -11.85
C PRO A 277 28.57 14.41 -11.90
N PHE A 278 28.23 15.65 -11.57
CA PHE A 278 26.85 16.15 -11.68
C PHE A 278 26.37 16.27 -13.13
N THR A 279 27.27 16.38 -14.12
CA THR A 279 26.92 16.34 -15.55
C THR A 279 26.35 14.97 -15.93
N HIS A 280 27.04 13.89 -15.56
CA HIS A 280 26.57 12.52 -15.76
C HIS A 280 25.26 12.25 -15.01
N LEU A 281 25.19 12.67 -13.74
CA LEU A 281 23.98 12.54 -12.93
C LEU A 281 22.78 13.24 -13.60
N LYS A 282 22.96 14.50 -14.01
CA LYS A 282 21.93 15.28 -14.69
C LYS A 282 21.49 14.60 -15.98
N HIS A 283 22.44 14.12 -16.79
CA HIS A 283 22.14 13.38 -18.02
C HIS A 283 21.30 12.13 -17.73
N CYS A 284 21.66 11.34 -16.72
CA CYS A 284 20.95 10.12 -16.37
C CYS A 284 19.57 10.35 -15.76
N ILE A 285 19.37 11.44 -15.03
CA ILE A 285 18.04 11.83 -14.52
C ILE A 285 17.09 12.15 -15.68
N PHE A 286 17.56 12.84 -16.71
CA PHE A 286 16.74 13.18 -17.88
C PHE A 286 16.62 12.04 -18.90
N HIS A 287 17.63 11.17 -18.97
CA HIS A 287 17.71 10.07 -19.94
C HIS A 287 18.10 8.74 -19.27
N PRO A 288 17.25 8.18 -18.40
CA PRO A 288 17.59 7.00 -17.57
C PRO A 288 17.79 5.72 -18.37
N PHE A 289 17.32 5.69 -19.62
CA PHE A 289 17.46 4.55 -20.53
C PHE A 289 18.78 4.55 -21.33
N THR A 290 19.68 5.50 -21.06
CA THR A 290 20.94 5.65 -21.80
C THR A 290 21.96 4.58 -21.40
N VAL A 291 22.34 3.74 -22.36
CA VAL A 291 23.33 2.67 -22.13
C VAL A 291 24.75 3.22 -22.02
N LYS A 292 25.09 4.25 -22.80
CA LYS A 292 26.40 4.90 -22.80
C LYS A 292 26.21 6.42 -22.95
N THR A 293 26.64 7.16 -21.94
CA THR A 293 26.64 8.62 -21.92
C THR A 293 27.88 9.19 -22.62
N PRO A 294 27.93 10.50 -22.89
CA PRO A 294 29.14 11.20 -23.33
C PRO A 294 30.37 10.94 -22.45
N THR A 295 30.15 10.71 -21.16
CA THR A 295 31.20 10.40 -20.17
C THR A 295 31.71 8.95 -20.27
N GLY A 296 31.12 8.15 -21.16
CA GLY A 296 31.46 6.73 -21.35
C GLY A 296 30.83 5.79 -20.33
N LEU A 297 30.09 6.32 -19.35
CA LEU A 297 29.41 5.55 -18.30
C LEU A 297 27.98 5.16 -18.70
N SER A 298 27.40 4.19 -17.99
CA SER A 298 26.00 3.78 -18.18
C SER A 298 25.10 4.47 -17.16
N CYS A 299 23.86 4.80 -17.56
CA CYS A 299 22.83 5.22 -16.61
C CYS A 299 22.12 4.03 -15.94
N PHE A 300 22.44 2.79 -16.33
CA PHE A 300 21.88 1.61 -15.69
C PHE A 300 22.58 1.33 -14.38
N GLY A 301 21.78 0.93 -13.38
CA GLY A 301 22.31 0.44 -12.13
C GLY A 301 23.04 -0.89 -12.31
N GLU A 302 23.82 -1.28 -11.29
CA GLU A 302 24.56 -2.54 -11.22
C GLU A 302 23.67 -3.79 -11.43
N PHE A 303 22.39 -3.71 -11.05
CA PHE A 303 21.39 -4.75 -11.27
C PHE A 303 20.93 -4.87 -12.74
N GLY A 304 21.36 -3.95 -13.61
CA GLY A 304 21.15 -3.96 -15.05
C GLY A 304 19.82 -3.37 -15.52
N GLY A 305 19.16 -2.56 -14.69
CA GLY A 305 17.95 -1.83 -15.08
C GLY A 305 18.10 -0.31 -14.93
N PRO A 306 17.19 0.46 -15.55
CA PRO A 306 17.14 1.91 -15.41
C PRO A 306 16.65 2.30 -14.02
N ILE A 307 17.09 3.48 -13.56
CA ILE A 307 16.63 4.08 -12.31
C ILE A 307 15.74 5.24 -12.73
N ASP A 308 14.43 5.10 -12.51
CA ASP A 308 13.46 6.11 -12.93
C ASP A 308 13.01 6.97 -11.74
N ARG A 309 12.80 8.26 -12.01
CA ARG A 309 12.19 9.22 -11.08
C ARG A 309 10.72 9.35 -11.49
N ARG A 310 9.92 8.34 -11.18
CA ARG A 310 8.47 8.44 -11.32
C ARG A 310 7.86 9.26 -10.17
#